data_AF-A0A9E7UC93-F1
#
_entry.id   AF-A0A9E7UC93-F1
#
_cell.length_a   1.000
_cell.length_b   1.000
_cell.length_c   1.000
_cell.angle_alpha   90.00
_cell.angle_beta   90.00
_cell.angle_gamma   90.00
#
_symmetry.space_group_name_H-M   'P 1'
#
loop_
_entity.id
_entity.type
_entity.pdbx_description
1 polymer ?
#
loop_
_entity_poly.entity_id
_entity_poly.type
_entity_poly.pdbx_seq_one_letter_code
_entity_poly.pdbx_strand_id
1 'polypeptide(L)'
;MQSVELDETVPLDDGENAAVTLANEVEPVQLLCDELNRLALVRASLAETRLVTAPIVLTALVRDDATSPDAAEASLTETSDARSWSSNSYVKRVKYTLRQQRDDG
;
A
#
# COMPACT_ATOMS: atom_id res chain seq x y z
N MET A 1 -9.29 -3.58 20.48
CA MET A 1 -8.47 -4.47 19.65
C MET A 1 -9.28 -5.75 19.49
N GLN A 2 -9.79 -6.03 18.28
CA GLN A 2 -10.49 -7.29 18.03
C GLN A 2 -9.46 -8.40 17.86
N SER A 3 -9.73 -9.58 18.44
CA SER A 3 -8.95 -10.79 18.15
C SER A 3 -9.35 -11.31 16.78
N VAL A 4 -8.35 -11.69 16.01
CA VAL A 4 -8.48 -12.15 14.63
C VAL A 4 -7.85 -13.54 14.55
N GLU A 5 -8.55 -14.53 14.01
CA GLU A 5 -8.03 -15.89 13.82
C GLU A 5 -7.16 -15.95 12.55
N LEU A 6 -5.91 -16.38 12.69
CA LEU A 6 -4.95 -16.46 11.58
C LEU A 6 -5.09 -17.81 10.85
N ASP A 7 -5.07 -17.80 9.52
CA ASP A 7 -4.99 -19.04 8.73
C ASP A 7 -3.51 -19.45 8.55
N GLU A 8 -3.08 -20.44 9.33
CA GLU A 8 -1.71 -20.97 9.29
C GLU A 8 -1.38 -21.72 7.98
N THR A 9 -2.35 -21.94 7.09
CA THR A 9 -2.15 -22.68 5.83
C THR A 9 -1.61 -21.82 4.69
N VAL A 10 -1.65 -20.49 4.83
CA VAL A 10 -1.14 -19.53 3.84
C VAL A 10 0.22 -19.01 4.29
N PRO A 11 1.24 -18.86 3.41
CA PRO A 11 2.56 -18.37 3.78
C PRO A 11 2.60 -16.85 4.03
N LEU A 12 1.64 -16.34 4.82
CA LEU A 12 1.59 -14.98 5.32
C LEU A 12 2.18 -14.95 6.75
N ASP A 13 2.82 -13.85 7.10
CA ASP A 13 3.18 -13.62 8.51
C ASP A 13 1.95 -13.26 9.36
N ASP A 14 2.12 -13.19 10.68
CA ASP A 14 1.02 -12.92 11.61
C ASP A 14 0.32 -11.58 11.33
N GLY A 15 1.06 -10.57 10.88
CA GLY A 15 0.51 -9.25 10.57
C GLY A 15 -0.29 -9.26 9.27
N GLU A 16 0.24 -9.91 8.24
CA GLU A 16 -0.43 -10.12 6.96
C GLU A 16 -1.73 -10.93 7.14
N ASN A 17 -1.66 -12.04 7.89
CA ASN A 17 -2.83 -12.87 8.20
C ASN A 17 -3.87 -12.08 9.00
N ALA A 18 -3.46 -11.31 10.01
CA ALA A 18 -4.39 -10.50 10.79
C ALA A 18 -5.09 -9.44 9.92
N ALA A 19 -4.36 -8.80 9.00
CA ALA A 19 -4.93 -7.82 8.09
C ALA A 19 -5.93 -8.46 7.10
N VAL A 20 -5.60 -9.64 6.57
CA VAL A 20 -6.46 -10.38 5.64
C VAL A 20 -7.73 -10.87 6.33
N THR A 21 -7.62 -11.53 7.48
CA THR A 21 -8.80 -12.03 8.19
C THR A 21 -9.70 -10.86 8.59
N LEU A 22 -9.14 -9.78 9.15
CA LEU A 22 -9.94 -8.59 9.49
C LEU A 22 -10.62 -7.97 8.26
N ALA A 23 -9.93 -7.90 7.12
CA ALA A 23 -10.50 -7.39 5.89
C ALA A 23 -11.61 -8.31 5.35
N ASN A 24 -11.50 -9.62 5.50
CA ASN A 24 -12.55 -10.55 5.09
C ASN A 24 -13.76 -10.51 6.05
N GLU A 25 -13.56 -10.19 7.32
CA GLU A 25 -14.65 -10.02 8.31
C GLU A 25 -15.42 -8.71 8.14
N VAL A 26 -14.71 -7.60 7.91
CA VAL A 26 -15.29 -6.24 7.86
C VAL A 26 -15.72 -5.85 6.45
N GLU A 27 -15.25 -6.57 5.42
CA GLU A 27 -15.52 -6.31 4.00
C GLU A 27 -15.28 -4.84 3.59
N PRO A 28 -14.14 -4.23 3.95
CA PRO A 28 -13.88 -2.85 3.56
C PRO A 28 -13.71 -2.75 2.04
N VAL A 29 -14.04 -1.59 1.48
CA VAL A 29 -13.86 -1.33 0.04
C VAL A 29 -12.38 -1.49 -0.37
N GLN A 30 -11.45 -1.08 0.48
CA GLN A 30 -10.01 -1.12 0.21
C GLN A 30 -9.20 -1.51 1.44
N LEU A 31 -8.15 -2.28 1.22
CA LEU A 31 -7.06 -2.53 2.18
C LEU A 31 -5.81 -1.80 1.70
N LEU A 32 -5.31 -0.85 2.50
CA LEU A 32 -4.03 -0.21 2.26
C LEU A 32 -2.91 -1.12 2.76
N CYS A 33 -2.02 -1.51 1.86
CA CYS A 33 -0.96 -2.47 2.13
C CYS A 33 0.41 -1.86 1.85
N ASP A 34 1.29 -1.94 2.84
CA ASP A 34 2.68 -1.54 2.77
C ASP A 34 3.63 -2.73 2.58
N GLU A 35 3.16 -3.97 2.62
CA GLU A 35 3.99 -5.15 2.31
C GLU A 35 4.09 -5.38 0.80
N LEU A 36 5.12 -4.81 0.18
CA LEU A 36 5.26 -4.77 -1.27
C LEU A 36 5.87 -6.04 -1.89
N ASN A 37 6.37 -6.98 -1.09
CA ASN A 37 7.02 -8.21 -1.60
C ASN A 37 6.07 -9.39 -1.75
N ARG A 38 4.94 -9.37 -1.04
CA ARG A 38 3.96 -10.46 -1.00
C ARG A 38 2.56 -10.07 -1.47
N LEU A 39 2.44 -8.94 -2.19
CA LEU A 39 1.16 -8.44 -2.70
C LEU A 39 0.31 -9.47 -3.45
N ALA A 40 0.92 -10.39 -4.19
CA ALA A 40 0.19 -11.45 -4.89
C ALA A 40 -0.48 -12.43 -3.92
N LEU A 41 0.21 -12.81 -2.83
CA LEU A 41 -0.31 -13.69 -1.79
C LEU A 41 -1.38 -12.98 -0.96
N VAL A 42 -1.12 -11.75 -0.52
CA VAL A 42 -2.10 -10.94 0.20
C VAL A 42 -3.35 -10.76 -0.66
N ARG A 43 -3.20 -10.44 -1.96
CA ARG A 43 -4.35 -10.29 -2.87
C ARG A 43 -5.14 -11.59 -3.03
N ALA A 44 -4.47 -12.73 -3.16
CA ALA A 44 -5.12 -14.03 -3.31
C ALA A 44 -5.89 -14.46 -2.04
N SER A 45 -5.51 -13.91 -0.88
CA SER A 45 -6.11 -14.26 0.41
C SER A 45 -7.30 -13.35 0.77
N LEU A 46 -7.49 -12.24 0.06
CA LEU A 46 -8.66 -11.37 0.21
C LEU A 46 -9.84 -11.90 -0.61
N ALA A 47 -11.04 -11.80 -0.05
CA ALA A 47 -12.29 -12.08 -0.76
C ALA A 47 -12.59 -10.96 -1.78
N GLU A 48 -13.44 -9.98 -1.42
CA GLU A 48 -13.85 -8.90 -2.33
C GLU A 48 -13.01 -7.63 -2.16
N THR A 49 -12.37 -7.44 -1.00
CA THR A 49 -11.61 -6.25 -0.64
C THR A 49 -10.52 -5.92 -1.66
N ARG A 50 -10.50 -4.68 -2.17
CA ARG A 50 -9.48 -4.24 -3.12
C ARG A 50 -8.16 -3.97 -2.41
N LEU A 51 -7.10 -4.66 -2.80
CA LEU A 51 -5.75 -4.36 -2.32
C LEU A 51 -5.21 -3.09 -3.00
N VAL A 52 -4.74 -2.13 -2.21
CA VAL A 52 -4.17 -0.86 -2.66
C VAL A 52 -2.83 -0.66 -1.98
N THR A 53 -1.77 -0.37 -2.73
CA THR A 53 -0.45 -0.14 -2.12
C THR A 53 -0.44 1.22 -1.41
N ALA A 54 -0.03 1.28 -0.15
CA ALA A 54 -0.02 2.52 0.61
C ALA A 54 0.71 3.68 -0.12
N PRO A 55 1.84 3.47 -0.83
CA PRO A 55 2.49 4.51 -1.61
C PRO A 55 1.61 5.17 -2.69
N ILE A 56 0.60 4.47 -3.24
CA ILE A 56 -0.24 5.03 -4.31
C ILE A 56 -1.16 6.15 -3.80
N VAL A 57 -1.46 6.16 -2.50
CA VAL A 57 -2.30 7.20 -1.86
C VAL A 57 -1.68 8.59 -2.05
N LEU A 58 -0.35 8.69 -2.06
CA LEU A 58 0.34 9.96 -2.31
C LEU A 58 -0.03 10.57 -3.66
N THR A 59 -0.19 9.75 -4.71
CA THR A 59 -0.61 10.23 -6.03
C THR A 59 -2.05 10.76 -6.04
N ALA A 60 -2.91 10.22 -5.17
CA ALA A 60 -4.28 10.69 -5.02
C ALA A 60 -4.34 12.00 -4.24
N LEU A 61 -3.56 12.12 -3.16
CA LEU A 61 -3.45 13.36 -2.39
C LEU A 61 -2.94 14.53 -3.25
N VAL A 62 -1.99 14.28 -4.14
CA VAL A 62 -1.51 15.29 -5.09
C VAL A 62 -2.61 15.69 -6.09
N ARG A 63 -3.42 14.74 -6.58
CA ARG A 63 -4.54 15.05 -7.51
C ARG A 63 -5.64 15.87 -6.87
N ASP A 64 -5.78 15.75 -5.56
CA ASP A 64 -6.80 16.44 -4.77
C ASP A 64 -6.27 17.76 -4.18
N ASP A 65 -5.09 18.23 -4.63
CA ASP A 65 -4.39 19.42 -4.11
C ASP A 65 -4.13 19.39 -2.58
N ALA A 66 -4.23 18.20 -1.96
CA ALA A 66 -4.03 18.01 -0.52
C ALA A 66 -2.53 18.00 -0.14
N THR A 67 -1.63 17.81 -1.11
CA THR A 67 -0.18 17.94 -0.95
C THR A 67 0.47 18.27 -2.29
N SER A 68 1.68 18.85 -2.27
CA SER A 68 2.42 19.10 -3.51
C SER A 68 3.13 17.83 -4.01
N PRO A 69 3.41 17.72 -5.32
CA PRO A 69 4.19 16.62 -5.87
C PRO A 69 5.56 16.44 -5.19
N ASP A 70 6.24 17.55 -4.89
CA ASP A 70 7.56 17.53 -4.25
C ASP A 70 7.50 17.06 -2.80
N ALA A 71 6.49 17.50 -2.04
CA ALA A 71 6.27 17.03 -0.68
C ALA A 71 5.94 15.52 -0.65
N ALA A 72 5.12 15.06 -1.59
CA ALA A 72 4.82 13.63 -1.76
C ALA A 72 6.06 12.80 -2.14
N GLU A 73 6.91 13.27 -3.05
CA GLU A 73 8.15 12.56 -3.44
C GLU A 73 9.15 12.50 -2.27
N ALA A 74 9.21 13.56 -1.44
CA ALA A 74 10.03 13.59 -0.23
C ALA A 74 9.54 12.56 0.80
N SER A 75 8.25 12.55 1.15
CA SER A 75 7.67 11.58 2.09
C SER A 75 7.80 10.14 1.60
N LEU A 76 7.64 9.91 0.29
CA LEU A 76 7.84 8.59 -0.30
C LEU A 76 9.29 8.13 -0.18
N THR A 77 10.25 9.04 -0.38
CA THR A 77 11.67 8.72 -0.27
C THR A 77 12.04 8.36 1.17
N GLU A 78 11.62 9.17 2.14
CA GLU A 78 11.82 8.88 3.57
C GLU A 78 11.23 7.52 3.98
N THR A 79 9.97 7.26 3.61
CA THR A 79 9.29 6.00 3.92
C THR A 79 9.99 4.82 3.23
N SER A 80 10.39 4.99 1.97
CA SER A 80 11.07 3.97 1.20
C SER A 80 12.42 3.59 1.80
N ASP A 81 13.16 4.55 2.33
CA ASP A 81 14.45 4.29 2.99
C ASP A 81 14.24 3.56 4.32
N ALA A 82 13.27 4.02 5.14
CA ALA A 82 12.93 3.37 6.41
C ALA A 82 12.43 1.93 6.24
N ARG A 83 11.73 1.64 5.13
CA ARG A 83 11.13 0.32 4.84
C ARG A 83 11.94 -0.53 3.86
N SER A 84 13.14 -0.09 3.46
CA SER A 84 13.99 -0.79 2.48
C SER A 84 13.31 -1.06 1.12
N TRP A 85 12.44 -0.15 0.66
CA TRP A 85 11.72 -0.26 -0.62
C TRP A 85 12.41 0.43 -1.79
N SER A 86 13.63 0.94 -1.63
CA SER A 86 14.29 1.81 -2.61
C SER A 86 14.41 1.19 -4.02
N SER A 87 14.47 -0.14 -4.11
CA SER A 87 14.53 -0.89 -5.37
C SER A 87 13.16 -1.34 -5.90
N ASN A 88 12.08 -1.19 -5.12
CA ASN A 88 10.75 -1.74 -5.39
C ASN A 88 10.07 -1.06 -6.60
N SER A 89 9.48 -1.87 -7.48
CA SER A 89 8.85 -1.41 -8.72
C SER A 89 7.61 -0.53 -8.50
N TYR A 90 6.85 -0.77 -7.42
CA TYR A 90 5.69 0.05 -7.08
C TYR A 90 6.11 1.45 -6.62
N VAL A 91 7.15 1.55 -5.80
CA VAL A 91 7.73 2.85 -5.40
C VAL A 91 8.24 3.63 -6.61
N LYS A 92 8.98 2.96 -7.51
CA LYS A 92 9.45 3.58 -8.77
C LYS A 92 8.29 4.11 -9.62
N ARG A 93 7.19 3.35 -9.71
CA ARG A 93 5.99 3.76 -10.44
C ARG A 93 5.33 4.99 -9.82
N VAL A 94 5.21 5.04 -8.48
CA VAL A 94 4.67 6.22 -7.78
C VAL A 94 5.56 7.43 -8.03
N LYS A 95 6.89 7.31 -7.92
CA LYS A 95 7.83 8.41 -8.25
C LYS A 95 7.65 8.91 -9.67
N TYR A 96 7.49 8.00 -10.64
CA TYR A 96 7.22 8.38 -12.03
C TYR A 96 5.91 9.17 -12.16
N THR A 97 4.83 8.72 -11.52
CA THR A 97 3.54 9.42 -11.55
C THR A 97 3.61 10.80 -10.90
N LEU A 98 4.27 10.93 -9.75
CA LEU A 98 4.44 12.23 -9.07
C LEU A 98 5.18 13.24 -9.94
N ARG A 99 6.19 12.79 -10.70
CA ARG A 99 6.92 13.66 -11.64
C ARG A 99 6.02 14.17 -12.76
N GLN A 100 5.20 13.30 -13.34
CA GLN A 100 4.22 13.72 -14.36
C GLN A 100 3.22 14.74 -13.78
N GLN A 101 2.72 14.51 -12.56
CA GLN A 101 1.81 15.44 -11.91
C GLN A 101 2.43 16.81 -11.60
N ARG A 102 3.75 16.87 -11.40
CA ARG A 102 4.47 18.13 -11.28
C ARG A 102 4.60 18.86 -12.61
N ASP A 103 4.81 18.12 -13.69
CA ASP A 103 5.01 18.69 -15.03
C ASP A 103 3.67 19.14 -15.67
N ASP A 104 2.54 18.57 -15.23
CA ASP A 104 1.19 18.85 -15.72
C ASP A 104 0.47 20.02 -14.98
N GLY A 105 1.04 20.53 -13.87
CA GLY A 105 0.47 21.62 -13.05
C GLY A 105 1.07 22.99 -13.36
#